data_AF-A0A1E7HXX2-F1
#
_entry.id   AF-A0A1E7HXX2-F1
#
_cell.length_a   1.000
_cell.length_b   1.000
_cell.length_c   1.000
_cell.angle_alpha   90.00
_cell.angle_beta   90.00
_cell.angle_gamma   90.00
#
_symmetry.space_group_name_H-M   'P 1'
#
loop_
_entity.id
_entity.type
_entity.pdbx_description
1 polymer ?
#
loop_
_entity_poly.entity_id
_entity_poly.type
_entity_poly.pdbx_seq_one_letter_code
_entity_poly.pdbx_strand_id
1 'polypeptide(L)'
;MNNYHTSCHILNYRELREAGWAVLKTDSVNLIFTLRDCYMLDVFDLDSSAHVAYLDFDIKKKIMLGDAFGSPAIGLPFTNQFRKTFGKDILPFKELRSRHNVGFFVERAYRNKGKKRLWNMDEVLVAIALEIAFEEGVEIFIIKPTGDRSRYYRNKFYAEIHPTTESDVILGIDLRSARKKLKHIELQEIKGKTHFFRVICYPDTIIKRPGNSTIS
;
A
#
# COMPACT_ATOMS: atom_id res chain seq x y z
N MET A 1 30.93 -2.72 -2.17
CA MET A 1 29.81 -3.27 -1.37
C MET A 1 29.11 -2.09 -0.72
N ASN A 2 27.88 -1.76 -1.14
CA ASN A 2 27.12 -0.69 -0.50
C ASN A 2 26.50 -1.25 0.79
N ASN A 3 27.00 -0.82 1.94
CA ASN A 3 26.36 -1.02 3.23
C ASN A 3 25.03 -0.26 3.23
N TYR A 4 23.96 -0.93 2.81
CA TYR A 4 22.62 -0.44 3.06
C TYR A 4 22.41 -0.51 4.57
N HIS A 5 22.56 0.63 5.25
CA HIS A 5 22.09 0.74 6.63
C HIS A 5 20.60 0.46 6.62
N THR A 6 20.20 -0.63 7.27
CA THR A 6 18.78 -0.95 7.51
C THR A 6 18.23 0.12 8.44
N SER A 7 17.63 1.17 7.89
CA SER A 7 16.92 2.16 8.69
C SER A 7 15.49 1.72 8.92
N CYS A 8 14.97 2.09 10.07
CA CYS A 8 13.69 1.63 10.54
C CYS A 8 12.87 2.81 11.06
N HIS A 9 11.65 2.93 10.54
CA HIS A 9 10.80 4.10 10.71
C HIS A 9 9.42 3.66 11.19
N ILE A 10 8.74 4.54 11.93
CA ILE A 10 7.44 4.25 12.52
C ILE A 10 6.35 5.00 11.75
N LEU A 11 5.34 4.26 11.29
CA LEU A 11 4.08 4.82 10.83
C LEU A 11 3.01 4.56 11.90
N ASN A 12 2.35 5.62 12.36
CA ASN A 12 1.25 5.54 13.31
C ASN A 12 -0.04 5.11 12.59
N TYR A 13 -0.27 3.81 12.53
CA TYR A 13 -1.46 3.25 11.88
C TYR A 13 -2.75 3.67 12.59
N ARG A 14 -2.75 3.74 13.93
CA ARG A 14 -3.95 4.11 14.68
C ARG A 14 -4.37 5.55 14.41
N GLU A 15 -3.40 6.47 14.36
CA GLU A 15 -3.65 7.86 13.97
C GLU A 15 -4.18 7.96 12.54
N LEU A 16 -3.62 7.19 11.60
CA LEU A 16 -4.16 7.12 10.24
C LEU A 16 -5.63 6.68 10.23
N ARG A 17 -6.00 5.70 11.07
CA ARG A 17 -7.39 5.19 11.17
C ARG A 17 -8.34 6.20 11.81
N GLU A 18 -7.91 6.88 12.87
CA GLU A 18 -8.79 7.71 13.69
C GLU A 18 -8.85 9.16 13.21
N ALA A 19 -7.71 9.72 12.80
CA ALA A 19 -7.59 11.10 12.34
C ALA A 19 -7.64 11.24 10.80
N GLY A 20 -7.55 10.12 10.07
CA GLY A 20 -7.55 10.10 8.60
C GLY A 20 -6.20 10.47 7.97
N TRP A 21 -5.13 10.62 8.76
CA TRP A 21 -3.79 10.86 8.25
C TRP A 21 -2.70 10.41 9.23
N ALA A 22 -1.51 10.13 8.72
CA ALA A 22 -0.31 9.87 9.52
C ALA A 22 0.95 10.24 8.73
N VAL A 23 2.03 10.53 9.44
CA VAL A 23 3.32 10.86 8.83
C VAL A 23 4.30 9.71 8.99
N LEU A 24 4.99 9.36 7.91
CA LEU A 24 6.19 8.53 7.93
C LEU A 24 7.40 9.41 7.58
N LYS A 25 8.24 9.67 8.57
CA LYS A 25 9.52 10.35 8.35
C LYS A 25 10.61 9.31 8.19
N THR A 26 11.41 9.45 7.14
CA THR A 26 12.64 8.68 6.94
C THR A 26 13.83 9.61 6.81
N ASP A 27 15.02 9.04 6.70
CA ASP A 27 16.26 9.80 6.47
C ASP A 27 16.27 10.53 5.10
N SER A 28 15.36 10.16 4.19
CA SER A 28 15.36 10.61 2.79
C SER A 28 14.07 11.27 2.33
N VAL A 29 12.94 11.04 3.01
CA VAL A 29 11.62 11.56 2.64
C VAL A 29 10.74 11.77 3.85
N ASN A 30 9.91 12.81 3.77
CA ASN A 30 8.80 13.03 4.69
C ASN A 30 7.49 12.75 3.95
N LEU A 31 6.75 11.73 4.37
CA LEU A 31 5.56 11.28 3.68
C LEU A 31 4.33 11.45 4.54
N ILE A 32 3.28 12.03 3.98
CA ILE A 32 1.95 12.04 4.58
C ILE A 32 1.13 10.96 3.89
N PHE A 33 0.62 10.03 4.70
CA PHE A 33 -0.44 9.11 4.31
C PHE A 33 -1.78 9.72 4.72
N THR A 34 -2.77 9.67 3.85
CA THR A 34 -4.15 10.04 4.20
C THR A 34 -5.10 8.92 3.85
N LEU A 35 -5.99 8.59 4.79
CA LEU A 35 -7.07 7.62 4.62
C LEU A 35 -8.39 8.36 4.52
N ARG A 36 -9.10 8.13 3.42
CA ARG A 36 -10.44 8.69 3.19
C ARG A 36 -11.51 7.71 3.64
N ASP A 37 -12.68 8.23 3.96
CA ASP A 37 -13.89 7.46 4.34
C ASP A 37 -14.26 6.36 3.34
N CYS A 38 -13.76 6.47 2.11
CA CYS A 38 -14.01 5.53 1.04
C CYS A 38 -12.94 4.43 0.92
N TYR A 39 -12.02 4.28 1.89
CA TYR A 39 -10.89 3.35 1.81
C TYR A 39 -9.91 3.66 0.67
N MET A 40 -9.71 4.96 0.41
CA MET A 40 -8.66 5.45 -0.46
C MET A 40 -7.50 5.95 0.40
N LEU A 41 -6.33 5.36 0.16
CA LEU A 41 -5.05 5.80 0.70
C LEU A 41 -4.35 6.67 -0.33
N ASP A 42 -3.97 7.87 0.05
CA ASP A 42 -3.08 8.72 -0.73
C ASP A 42 -1.77 8.95 0.02
N VAL A 43 -0.70 9.17 -0.73
CA VAL A 43 0.61 9.51 -0.17
C VAL A 43 1.19 10.73 -0.86
N PHE A 44 1.62 11.68 -0.06
CA PHE A 44 2.25 12.92 -0.52
C PHE A 44 3.67 13.03 0.02
N ASP A 45 4.60 13.43 -0.82
CA ASP A 45 5.93 13.88 -0.39
C ASP A 45 5.81 15.33 0.07
N LEU A 46 6.06 15.56 1.36
CA LEU A 46 5.97 16.88 1.99
C LEU A 46 6.97 17.87 1.39
N ASP A 47 8.18 17.40 1.07
CA ASP A 47 9.27 18.25 0.62
C ASP A 47 8.99 18.80 -0.78
N SER A 48 8.44 17.95 -1.66
CA SER A 48 8.08 18.33 -3.03
C SER A 48 6.62 18.73 -3.20
N SER A 49 5.80 18.58 -2.15
CA SER A 49 4.35 18.78 -2.21
C SER A 49 3.63 17.92 -3.26
N ALA A 50 4.28 16.88 -3.77
CA ALA A 50 3.77 16.04 -4.85
C ALA A 50 2.93 14.88 -4.30
N HIS A 51 1.89 14.51 -5.05
CA HIS A 51 1.21 13.24 -4.87
C HIS A 51 2.08 12.12 -5.47
N VAL A 52 2.42 11.10 -4.69
CA VAL A 52 3.44 10.11 -5.08
C VAL A 52 2.95 8.68 -5.09
N ALA A 53 1.83 8.39 -4.45
CA ALA A 53 1.22 7.07 -4.48
C ALA A 53 -0.25 7.12 -4.05
N TYR A 54 -1.06 6.21 -4.56
CA TYR A 54 -2.39 5.94 -4.03
C TYR A 54 -2.72 4.45 -4.05
N LEU A 55 -3.64 4.04 -3.18
CA LEU A 55 -4.27 2.74 -3.18
C LEU A 55 -5.75 2.93 -2.82
N ASP A 56 -6.63 2.73 -3.80
CA ASP A 56 -8.08 2.71 -3.64
C ASP A 56 -8.52 1.24 -3.57
N PHE A 57 -9.25 0.90 -2.51
CA PHE A 57 -9.82 -0.43 -2.32
C PHE A 57 -11.23 -0.31 -1.73
N ASP A 58 -12.05 -1.33 -1.92
CA ASP A 58 -13.42 -1.33 -1.41
C ASP A 58 -13.73 -2.63 -0.68
N ILE A 59 -13.68 -2.59 0.65
CA ILE A 59 -13.96 -3.76 1.50
C ILE A 59 -15.40 -4.27 1.37
N LYS A 60 -16.32 -3.47 0.80
CA LYS A 60 -17.72 -3.86 0.61
C LYS A 60 -17.93 -4.64 -0.69
N LYS A 61 -16.93 -4.68 -1.58
CA LYS A 61 -16.99 -5.41 -2.84
C LYS A 61 -16.36 -6.78 -2.72
N LYS A 62 -16.83 -7.71 -3.56
CA LYS A 62 -16.22 -9.03 -3.72
C LYS A 62 -14.77 -8.92 -4.22
N ILE A 63 -14.49 -7.99 -5.13
CA ILE A 63 -13.13 -7.66 -5.59
C ILE A 63 -12.76 -6.33 -4.94
N MET A 64 -11.80 -6.38 -4.02
CA MET A 64 -11.41 -5.24 -3.19
C MET A 64 -10.37 -4.36 -3.87
N LEU A 65 -9.49 -4.97 -4.68
CA LEU A 65 -8.53 -4.27 -5.53
C LEU A 65 -8.62 -4.82 -6.96
N GLY A 66 -8.83 -3.95 -7.94
CA GLY A 66 -9.07 -4.31 -9.33
C GLY A 66 -7.95 -3.80 -10.22
N ASP A 67 -8.24 -2.75 -10.99
CA ASP A 67 -7.31 -2.24 -11.98
C ASP A 67 -6.45 -1.07 -11.52
N ALA A 68 -5.14 -1.15 -11.77
CA ALA A 68 -4.30 0.03 -11.94
C ALA A 68 -3.51 -0.16 -13.24
N PHE A 69 -3.11 0.86 -14.00
CA PHE A 69 -1.91 1.65 -13.77
C PHE A 69 -1.91 2.86 -14.71
N GLY A 70 -2.37 4.01 -14.21
CA GLY A 70 -2.16 5.34 -14.77
C GLY A 70 -2.12 6.34 -13.62
N SER A 71 -1.41 7.46 -13.79
CA SER A 71 -1.51 8.59 -12.85
C SER A 71 -3.00 8.92 -12.71
N PRO A 72 -3.54 8.98 -11.49
CA PRO A 72 -4.92 9.37 -11.35
C PRO A 72 -4.98 10.81 -11.86
N ALA A 73 -5.79 11.09 -12.88
CA ALA A 73 -6.13 12.46 -13.29
C ALA A 73 -7.05 13.11 -12.24
N ILE A 74 -6.74 12.91 -10.95
CA ILE A 74 -7.61 13.15 -9.81
C ILE A 74 -6.99 14.28 -9.00
N GLY A 75 -7.65 15.44 -9.01
CA GLY A 75 -7.50 16.44 -7.96
C GLY A 75 -8.09 15.89 -6.67
N LEU A 76 -7.30 15.90 -5.59
CA LEU A 76 -7.55 15.11 -4.39
C LEU A 76 -8.10 15.97 -3.23
N PRO A 77 -9.32 15.71 -2.71
CA PRO A 77 -9.82 16.39 -1.51
C PRO A 77 -9.27 15.83 -0.19
N PHE A 78 -9.00 16.73 0.76
CA PHE A 78 -8.70 16.40 2.16
C PHE A 78 -9.73 17.05 3.11
N THR A 79 -9.75 16.59 4.36
CA THR A 79 -10.60 17.12 5.43
C THR A 79 -10.29 18.60 5.74
N ASN A 80 -11.25 19.33 6.33
CA ASN A 80 -11.08 20.76 6.69
C ASN A 80 -9.91 20.98 7.67
N GLN A 81 -9.59 20.00 8.51
CA GLN A 81 -8.43 20.02 9.41
C GLN A 81 -7.12 20.01 8.61
N PHE A 82 -7.02 19.15 7.60
CA PHE A 82 -5.85 19.06 6.72
C PHE A 82 -5.63 20.35 5.91
N ARG A 83 -6.71 20.99 5.46
CA ARG A 83 -6.67 22.30 4.77
C ARG A 83 -6.07 23.40 5.65
N LYS A 84 -6.46 23.46 6.93
CA LYS A 84 -5.89 24.41 7.89
C LYS A 84 -4.41 24.14 8.17
N THR A 85 -4.01 22.87 8.21
CA THR A 85 -2.63 22.49 8.51
C THR A 85 -1.68 22.67 7.33
N PHE A 86 -2.14 22.48 6.08
CA PHE A 86 -1.24 22.39 4.92
C PHE A 86 -1.60 23.30 3.72
N GLY A 87 -2.66 24.11 3.79
CA GLY A 87 -2.88 25.30 2.94
C GLY A 87 -3.08 25.08 1.43
N LYS A 88 -3.99 24.20 0.97
CA LYS A 88 -4.25 23.95 -0.47
C LYS A 88 -5.75 23.89 -0.84
N ASP A 89 -6.12 24.38 -2.03
CA ASP A 89 -7.50 24.48 -2.59
C ASP A 89 -7.96 23.25 -3.41
N ILE A 90 -9.30 23.01 -3.50
CA ILE A 90 -9.93 21.68 -3.73
C ILE A 90 -11.19 21.71 -4.65
N LEU A 91 -11.47 20.62 -5.39
CA LEU A 91 -12.73 20.33 -6.12
C LEU A 91 -13.44 19.01 -5.64
N PRO A 92 -14.76 18.83 -5.86
CA PRO A 92 -15.57 17.75 -5.23
C PRO A 92 -15.46 16.34 -5.86
N PHE A 93 -15.47 15.29 -5.02
CA PHE A 93 -15.15 13.88 -5.38
C PHE A 93 -16.33 12.97 -5.77
N LYS A 94 -17.59 13.40 -5.58
CA LYS A 94 -18.77 12.51 -5.77
C LYS A 94 -18.89 11.94 -7.19
N GLU A 95 -18.30 12.59 -8.19
CA GLU A 95 -18.38 12.17 -9.59
C GLU A 95 -17.34 11.10 -9.98
N LEU A 96 -16.27 10.91 -9.18
CA LEU A 96 -15.14 10.03 -9.51
C LEU A 96 -15.44 8.53 -9.37
N ARG A 97 -16.30 8.13 -8.44
CA ARG A 97 -16.64 6.71 -8.20
C ARG A 97 -17.58 6.08 -9.22
N SER A 98 -18.28 6.89 -10.02
CA SER A 98 -19.22 6.36 -11.01
C SER A 98 -18.52 5.80 -12.26
N ARG A 99 -17.22 6.07 -12.45
CA ARG A 99 -16.48 5.78 -13.68
C ARG A 99 -15.08 5.15 -13.50
N HIS A 100 -14.66 4.81 -12.26
CA HIS A 100 -13.31 4.33 -11.99
C HIS A 100 -13.28 2.98 -11.25
N ASN A 101 -12.36 2.10 -11.70
CA ASN A 101 -12.00 0.88 -11.01
C ASN A 101 -11.04 1.22 -9.85
N VAL A 102 -11.19 0.52 -8.72
CA VAL A 102 -10.29 0.60 -7.56
C VAL A 102 -8.88 0.15 -7.98
N GLY A 103 -7.85 0.90 -7.58
CA GLY A 103 -6.51 0.79 -8.19
C GLY A 103 -5.35 1.14 -7.27
N PHE A 104 -4.15 0.82 -7.73
CA PHE A 104 -2.90 0.92 -6.97
C PHE A 104 -1.76 1.53 -7.79
N PHE A 105 -1.20 2.65 -7.33
CA PHE A 105 -0.12 3.35 -8.00
C PHE A 105 0.94 3.82 -7.00
N VAL A 106 2.19 3.83 -7.47
CA VAL A 106 3.35 4.38 -6.76
C VAL A 106 4.30 4.90 -7.81
N GLU A 107 4.74 6.14 -7.64
CA GLU A 107 5.77 6.78 -8.44
C GLU A 107 7.08 5.98 -8.41
N ARG A 108 7.75 5.87 -9.56
CA ARG A 108 8.95 5.02 -9.71
C ARG A 108 10.05 5.35 -8.70
N ALA A 109 10.17 6.62 -8.33
CA ALA A 109 11.14 7.11 -7.36
C ALA A 109 10.97 6.51 -5.94
N TYR A 110 9.76 6.07 -5.60
CA TYR A 110 9.35 5.54 -4.29
C TYR A 110 9.14 4.01 -4.30
N ARG A 111 9.34 3.37 -5.44
CA ARG A 111 9.31 1.91 -5.54
C ARG A 111 10.63 1.28 -5.12
N ASN A 112 10.64 -0.05 -5.07
CA ASN A 112 11.86 -0.82 -4.90
C ASN A 112 12.94 -0.43 -5.92
N LYS A 113 14.16 -0.30 -5.42
CA LYS A 113 15.32 0.25 -6.14
C LYS A 113 15.16 1.71 -6.62
N GLY A 114 14.16 2.45 -6.13
CA GLY A 114 13.91 3.85 -6.45
C GLY A 114 14.85 4.83 -5.73
N LYS A 115 14.95 6.06 -6.28
CA LYS A 115 15.89 7.09 -5.82
C LYS A 115 15.64 7.59 -4.39
N LYS A 116 14.40 7.49 -3.89
CA LYS A 116 14.01 7.95 -2.55
C LYS A 116 14.31 6.95 -1.43
N ARG A 117 14.78 5.73 -1.75
CA ARG A 117 15.24 4.71 -0.77
C ARG A 117 14.21 4.26 0.28
N LEU A 118 12.95 4.67 0.16
CA LEU A 118 11.82 4.00 0.79
C LEU A 118 11.51 2.77 -0.06
N TRP A 119 12.34 1.73 0.06
CA TRP A 119 12.42 0.69 -0.95
C TRP A 119 11.11 -0.10 -1.17
N ASN A 120 10.08 0.01 -0.33
CA ASN A 120 8.86 -0.79 -0.49
C ASN A 120 7.57 -0.02 -0.16
N MET A 121 7.36 1.17 -0.74
CA MET A 121 6.08 1.91 -0.61
C MET A 121 4.86 1.03 -0.96
N ASP A 122 5.01 0.20 -1.98
CA ASP A 122 3.98 -0.75 -2.40
C ASP A 122 3.49 -1.62 -1.23
N GLU A 123 4.44 -2.10 -0.42
CA GLU A 123 4.17 -2.99 0.70
C GLU A 123 3.59 -2.24 1.90
N VAL A 124 4.02 -1.00 2.13
CA VAL A 124 3.42 -0.13 3.15
C VAL A 124 1.94 0.08 2.85
N LEU A 125 1.59 0.46 1.62
CA LEU A 125 0.21 0.71 1.23
C LEU A 125 -0.68 -0.53 1.34
N VAL A 126 -0.19 -1.67 0.84
CA VAL A 126 -0.93 -2.92 0.94
C VAL A 126 -1.03 -3.38 2.39
N ALA A 127 0.01 -3.22 3.22
CA ALA A 127 -0.06 -3.54 4.65
C ALA A 127 -1.19 -2.77 5.36
N ILE A 128 -1.34 -1.47 5.06
CA ILE A 128 -2.41 -0.64 5.63
C ILE A 128 -3.77 -1.18 5.20
N ALA A 129 -3.94 -1.51 3.91
CA ALA A 129 -5.20 -2.05 3.40
C ALA A 129 -5.55 -3.42 3.97
N LEU A 130 -4.57 -4.33 4.10
CA LEU A 130 -4.76 -5.65 4.70
C LEU A 130 -5.14 -5.51 6.19
N GLU A 131 -4.48 -4.64 6.94
CA GLU A 131 -4.81 -4.43 8.34
C GLU A 131 -6.19 -3.79 8.52
N ILE A 132 -6.55 -2.81 7.68
CA ILE A 132 -7.93 -2.26 7.67
C ILE A 132 -8.94 -3.38 7.39
N ALA A 133 -8.74 -4.17 6.35
CA ALA A 133 -9.66 -5.25 6.01
C ALA A 133 -9.78 -6.27 7.15
N PHE A 134 -8.67 -6.59 7.82
CA PHE A 134 -8.65 -7.47 8.98
C PHE A 134 -9.46 -6.90 10.16
N GLU A 135 -9.30 -5.61 10.48
CA GLU A 135 -10.10 -4.94 11.53
C GLU A 135 -11.59 -4.91 11.19
N GLU A 136 -11.94 -4.84 9.92
CA GLU A 136 -13.32 -4.83 9.41
C GLU A 136 -13.90 -6.26 9.27
N GLY A 137 -13.17 -7.29 9.72
CA GLY A 137 -13.64 -8.67 9.76
C GLY A 137 -13.56 -9.42 8.43
N VAL A 138 -12.82 -8.89 7.46
CA VAL A 138 -12.53 -9.61 6.21
C VAL A 138 -11.54 -10.75 6.51
N GLU A 139 -11.81 -11.92 5.95
CA GLU A 139 -10.89 -13.07 6.06
C GLU A 139 -9.92 -13.14 4.87
N ILE A 140 -10.43 -12.95 3.66
CA ILE A 140 -9.67 -13.05 2.41
C ILE A 140 -9.78 -11.73 1.66
N PHE A 141 -8.65 -11.08 1.41
CA PHE A 141 -8.57 -9.88 0.59
C PHE A 141 -8.45 -10.25 -0.89
N ILE A 142 -9.46 -9.88 -1.68
CA ILE A 142 -9.57 -10.30 -3.09
C ILE A 142 -9.02 -9.24 -4.03
N ILE A 143 -8.11 -9.66 -4.90
CA ILE A 143 -7.43 -8.83 -5.90
C ILE A 143 -7.67 -9.38 -7.30
N LYS A 144 -8.00 -8.52 -8.25
CA LYS A 144 -8.03 -8.83 -9.69
C LYS A 144 -6.86 -8.11 -10.37
N PRO A 145 -5.67 -8.73 -10.49
CA PRO A 145 -4.51 -8.07 -11.08
C PRO A 145 -4.71 -7.70 -12.55
N THR A 146 -4.29 -6.49 -12.95
CA THR A 146 -4.21 -6.08 -14.36
C THR A 146 -2.95 -6.65 -15.03
N GLY A 147 -3.11 -7.29 -16.19
CA GLY A 147 -2.01 -7.85 -16.98
C GLY A 147 -1.28 -9.00 -16.27
N ASP A 148 0.01 -9.22 -16.58
CA ASP A 148 0.82 -10.29 -15.98
C ASP A 148 1.38 -9.94 -14.58
N ARG A 149 0.57 -9.32 -13.73
CA ARG A 149 0.97 -8.90 -12.38
C ARG A 149 0.64 -9.93 -11.31
N SER A 150 0.00 -11.03 -11.67
CA SER A 150 -0.35 -12.10 -10.74
C SER A 150 0.88 -12.63 -9.99
N ARG A 151 2.01 -12.81 -10.70
CA ARG A 151 3.28 -13.26 -10.11
C ARG A 151 3.80 -12.30 -9.04
N TYR A 152 3.61 -10.99 -9.22
CA TYR A 152 4.05 -9.99 -8.25
C TYR A 152 3.29 -10.14 -6.92
N TYR A 153 1.96 -10.21 -6.97
CA TYR A 153 1.13 -10.34 -5.76
C TYR A 153 1.35 -11.67 -5.05
N ARG A 154 1.51 -12.77 -5.81
CA ARG A 154 1.82 -14.09 -5.23
C ARG A 154 3.15 -14.10 -4.49
N ASN A 155 4.19 -13.49 -5.06
CA ASN A 155 5.52 -13.50 -4.45
C ASN A 155 5.66 -12.52 -3.28
N LYS A 156 5.06 -11.33 -3.40
CA LYS A 156 5.25 -10.25 -2.41
C LYS A 156 4.24 -10.30 -1.27
N PHE A 157 3.01 -10.71 -1.56
CA PHE A 157 1.91 -10.68 -0.60
C PHE A 157 1.32 -12.07 -0.33
N TYR A 158 2.01 -13.14 -0.75
CA TYR A 158 1.57 -14.52 -0.55
C TYR A 158 0.16 -14.79 -1.08
N ALA A 159 -0.24 -14.05 -2.12
CA ALA A 159 -1.54 -14.23 -2.72
C ALA A 159 -1.63 -15.61 -3.41
N GLU A 160 -2.81 -16.20 -3.40
CA GLU A 160 -3.10 -17.47 -4.05
C GLU A 160 -4.15 -17.28 -5.14
N ILE A 161 -4.11 -18.11 -6.18
CA ILE A 161 -5.14 -18.06 -7.22
C ILE A 161 -6.43 -18.54 -6.59
N HIS A 162 -7.42 -17.65 -6.55
CA HIS A 162 -8.74 -18.00 -6.08
C HIS A 162 -9.49 -18.70 -7.22
N PRO A 163 -10.14 -19.86 -6.99
CA PRO A 163 -10.97 -20.47 -8.01
C PRO A 163 -12.07 -19.50 -8.46
N THR A 164 -12.24 -19.37 -9.77
CA THR A 164 -13.30 -18.56 -10.38
C THR A 164 -13.98 -19.35 -11.49
N THR A 165 -15.20 -18.97 -11.84
CA THR A 165 -15.94 -19.48 -13.00
C THR A 165 -15.71 -18.62 -14.25
N GLU A 166 -14.85 -17.61 -14.17
CA GLU A 166 -14.63 -16.58 -15.20
C GLU A 166 -13.23 -16.72 -15.79
N SER A 167 -12.98 -16.14 -16.97
CA SER A 167 -11.65 -16.15 -17.61
C SER A 167 -10.60 -15.33 -16.85
N ASP A 168 -11.05 -14.48 -15.92
CA ASP A 168 -10.19 -13.55 -15.21
C ASP A 168 -9.44 -14.22 -14.06
N VAL A 169 -8.16 -13.88 -13.94
CA VAL A 169 -7.34 -14.30 -12.79
C VAL A 169 -7.75 -13.46 -11.59
N ILE A 170 -8.27 -14.12 -10.55
CA ILE A 170 -8.53 -13.52 -9.24
C ILE A 170 -7.57 -14.13 -8.24
N LEU A 171 -7.04 -13.29 -7.36
CA LEU A 171 -6.15 -13.69 -6.28
C LEU A 171 -6.81 -13.42 -4.94
N GLY A 172 -6.60 -14.31 -3.97
CA GLY A 172 -6.97 -14.13 -2.58
C GLY A 172 -5.73 -14.01 -1.71
N ILE A 173 -5.75 -13.11 -0.72
CA ILE A 173 -4.75 -13.02 0.33
C ILE A 173 -5.43 -13.37 1.65
N ASP A 174 -5.00 -14.45 2.29
CA ASP A 174 -5.42 -14.79 3.65
C ASP A 174 -4.88 -13.74 4.64
N LEU A 175 -5.79 -12.95 5.23
CA LEU A 175 -5.40 -11.80 6.04
C LEU A 175 -4.73 -12.20 7.36
N ARG A 176 -5.16 -13.32 7.96
CA ARG A 176 -4.62 -13.80 9.24
C ARG A 176 -3.13 -14.12 9.13
N SER A 177 -2.70 -14.71 8.01
CA SER A 177 -1.32 -15.12 7.79
C SER A 177 -0.49 -14.06 7.06
N ALA A 178 -1.02 -13.41 6.03
CA ALA A 178 -0.23 -12.52 5.18
C ALA A 178 0.21 -11.26 5.92
N ARG A 179 -0.65 -10.66 6.76
CA ARG A 179 -0.33 -9.41 7.48
C ARG A 179 0.89 -9.53 8.40
N LYS A 180 1.21 -10.75 8.86
CA LYS A 180 2.35 -11.05 9.75
C LYS A 180 3.61 -11.51 9.01
N LYS A 181 3.54 -11.70 7.69
CA LYS A 181 4.62 -12.25 6.86
C LYS A 181 5.23 -11.22 5.92
N LEU A 182 4.75 -9.97 5.94
CA LEU A 182 5.29 -8.90 5.13
C LEU A 182 6.75 -8.66 5.52
N LYS A 183 7.62 -8.61 4.52
CA LYS A 183 9.08 -8.63 4.67
C LYS A 183 9.63 -7.33 5.24
N HIS A 184 8.95 -6.21 4.98
CA HIS A 184 9.40 -4.87 5.38
C HIS A 184 8.49 -4.21 6.41
N ILE A 185 7.47 -4.92 6.90
CA ILE A 185 6.48 -4.38 7.84
C ILE A 185 6.38 -5.30 9.04
N GLU A 186 6.68 -4.76 10.21
CA GLU A 186 6.39 -5.41 11.49
C GLU A 186 5.22 -4.67 12.16
N LEU A 187 4.18 -5.41 12.53
CA LEU A 187 3.02 -4.87 13.23
C LEU A 187 3.34 -4.78 14.73
N GLN A 188 3.06 -3.62 15.32
CA GLN A 188 3.14 -3.44 16.77
C GLN A 188 1.74 -3.28 17.34
N GLU A 189 1.30 -4.32 18.06
CA GLU A 189 -0.02 -4.38 18.67
C GLU A 189 0.02 -3.87 20.13
N ILE A 190 -0.98 -3.07 20.51
CA ILE A 190 -1.24 -2.63 21.89
C ILE A 190 -2.67 -3.05 22.21
N LYS A 191 -2.86 -3.82 23.29
CA LYS A 191 -4.18 -4.35 23.71
C LYS A 191 -4.92 -5.08 22.58
N GLY A 192 -4.19 -5.87 21.78
CA GLY A 192 -4.75 -6.67 20.69
C GLY A 192 -5.17 -5.88 19.44
N LYS A 193 -4.81 -4.60 19.36
CA LYS A 193 -5.04 -3.74 18.20
C LYS A 193 -3.72 -3.27 17.64
N THR A 194 -3.57 -3.16 16.32
CA THR A 194 -2.34 -2.63 15.73
C THR A 194 -2.24 -1.13 15.94
N HIS A 195 -1.17 -0.64 16.54
CA HIS A 195 -0.97 0.80 16.75
C HIS A 195 0.04 1.38 15.76
N PHE A 196 1.12 0.65 15.53
CA PHE A 196 2.21 1.12 14.69
C PHE A 196 2.60 0.07 13.67
N PHE A 197 3.02 0.55 12.50
CA PHE A 197 3.80 -0.24 11.57
C PHE A 197 5.25 0.20 11.69
N ARG A 198 6.11 -0.75 12.01
CA ARG A 198 7.55 -0.58 11.94
C ARG A 198 7.99 -0.92 10.51
N VAL A 199 8.33 0.12 9.76
CA VAL A 199 8.69 0.07 8.33
C VAL A 199 10.20 -0.05 8.20
N ILE A 200 10.66 -1.13 7.57
CA ILE A 200 12.08 -1.44 7.41
C ILE A 200 12.53 -1.11 5.99
N CYS A 201 13.49 -0.19 5.86
CA CYS A 201 13.93 0.33 4.58
C CYS A 201 15.18 -0.39 4.07
N TYR A 202 15.01 -1.55 3.43
CA TYR A 202 16.03 -2.19 2.62
C TYR A 202 15.42 -2.73 1.31
N PRO A 203 16.21 -2.87 0.23
CA PRO A 203 15.66 -3.30 -1.06
C PRO A 203 15.21 -4.77 -1.03
N ASP A 204 14.23 -5.10 -1.87
CA ASP A 204 13.95 -6.50 -2.15
C ASP A 204 15.19 -7.14 -2.76
N THR A 205 15.85 -7.99 -1.99
CA THR A 205 16.79 -8.97 -2.50
C THR A 205 16.02 -10.02 -3.29
N ILE A 206 16.44 -10.27 -4.52
CA ILE A 206 15.91 -11.38 -5.32
C ILE A 206 16.14 -12.65 -4.51
N ILE A 207 15.08 -13.34 -4.11
CA ILE A 207 15.18 -14.71 -3.63
C ILE A 207 15.66 -15.53 -4.83
N LYS A 208 16.97 -15.80 -4.91
CA LYS A 208 17.46 -16.91 -5.73
C LYS A 208 16.83 -18.15 -5.12
N ARG A 209 16.02 -18.87 -5.91
CA ARG A 209 15.58 -20.22 -5.53
C ARG A 209 16.84 -21.05 -5.24
N PRO A 210 16.91 -21.81 -4.15
CA PRO A 210 17.91 -22.86 -4.05
C PRO A 210 17.53 -23.92 -5.10
N GLY A 211 18.31 -23.99 -6.18
CA GLY A 211 18.04 -24.90 -7.30
C GLY A 211 18.28 -24.24 -8.65
N ASN A 212 19.55 -24.14 -9.03
CA ASN A 212 20.06 -24.41 -10.37
C ASN A 212 21.58 -24.13 -10.35
N SER A 213 22.31 -25.06 -9.74
CA SER A 213 23.68 -25.35 -10.15
C SER A 213 23.60 -26.10 -11.48
N THR A 214 23.52 -25.37 -12.58
CA THR A 214 23.93 -25.93 -13.87
C THR A 214 25.42 -25.70 -14.01
N ILE A 215 26.11 -26.83 -14.04
CA ILE A 215 27.49 -27.03 -14.43
C ILE A 215 27.69 -26.42 -15.83
N SER A 216 28.76 -25.65 -15.97
CA SER A 216 29.54 -25.50 -17.20
C SER A 216 30.95 -25.09 -16.82
#